data_AF-A0A853IN53-F1
#
_entry.id   AF-A0A853IN53-F1
#
_cell.length_a   1.000
_cell.length_b   1.000
_cell.length_c   1.000
_cell.angle_alpha   90.00
_cell.angle_beta   90.00
_cell.angle_gamma   90.00
#
_symmetry.space_group_name_H-M   'P 1'
#
loop_
_entity.id
_entity.type
_entity.pdbx_description
1 polymer ?
#
loop_
_entity_poly.entity_id
_entity_poly.type
_entity_poly.pdbx_seq_one_letter_code
_entity_poly.pdbx_strand_id
1 'polypeptide(L)'
;TLNDELIKLPQDQLIKYLSTARKTHYKYRKDSIADYLERLLGIDSRFLFENNKTPLSPEEIKQSQSKAAQNTAQTRRKQTLNQLLEAVKKLVEAGLKATQVTIAELAGKSVRTVKRYWSEITQDKGVISFTSIYSPPLRKVAPSCCSFDNSWCFRVLCRYLLLRIVGVRWAE
;
A
#
# COMPACT_ATOMS: atom_id res chain seq x y z
N THR A 1 -32.65 -6.76 25.71
CA THR A 1 -31.37 -6.01 25.74
C THR A 1 -31.60 -4.70 26.45
N LEU A 2 -30.54 -4.02 26.93
CA LEU A 2 -30.67 -2.78 27.71
C LEU A 2 -31.53 -1.69 27.02
N ASN A 3 -31.55 -1.67 25.69
CA ASN A 3 -32.36 -0.73 24.89
C ASN A 3 -33.86 -1.09 24.84
N ASP A 4 -34.18 -2.38 24.79
CA ASP A 4 -35.57 -2.87 24.77
C ASP A 4 -36.28 -2.53 26.09
N GLU A 5 -35.53 -2.60 27.19
CA GLU A 5 -36.03 -2.38 28.55
C GLU A 5 -36.20 -0.89 28.86
N LEU A 6 -35.22 -0.05 28.49
CA LEU A 6 -35.21 1.38 28.84
C LEU A 6 -35.91 2.27 27.82
N ILE A 7 -35.81 1.94 26.53
CA ILE A 7 -36.23 2.82 25.42
C ILE A 7 -37.37 2.17 24.61
N LYS A 8 -37.71 0.91 24.91
CA LYS A 8 -38.74 0.12 24.18
C LYS A 8 -38.51 0.10 22.67
N LEU A 9 -37.24 0.17 22.24
CA LEU A 9 -36.85 0.19 20.84
C LEU A 9 -36.06 -1.07 20.53
N PRO A 10 -36.62 -2.00 19.73
CA PRO A 10 -35.95 -3.26 19.43
C PRO A 10 -34.69 -3.04 18.59
N GLN A 11 -33.70 -3.92 18.79
CA GLN A 11 -32.33 -3.75 18.28
C GLN A 11 -32.26 -3.60 16.76
N ASP A 12 -33.11 -4.31 16.03
CA ASP A 12 -33.27 -4.21 14.57
C ASP A 12 -33.76 -2.82 14.13
N GLN A 13 -34.76 -2.27 14.83
CA GLN A 13 -35.27 -0.92 14.59
C GLN A 13 -34.24 0.15 14.96
N LEU A 14 -33.50 -0.04 16.06
CA LEU A 14 -32.41 0.84 16.46
C LEU A 14 -31.30 0.89 15.40
N ILE A 15 -30.88 -0.27 14.89
CA ILE A 15 -29.85 -0.34 13.84
C ILE A 15 -30.34 0.40 12.59
N LYS A 16 -31.61 0.22 12.22
CA LYS A 16 -32.21 0.93 11.08
C LYS A 16 -32.26 2.44 11.31
N TYR A 17 -32.66 2.88 12.50
CA TYR A 17 -32.71 4.28 12.89
C TYR A 17 -31.33 4.94 12.86
N LEU A 18 -30.32 4.30 13.44
CA LEU A 18 -28.94 4.80 13.48
C LEU A 18 -28.18 4.60 12.16
N SER A 19 -28.75 3.88 11.18
CA SER A 19 -28.06 3.58 9.93
C SER A 19 -27.67 4.83 9.15
N THR A 20 -28.53 5.85 9.17
CA THR A 20 -28.28 7.15 8.53
C THR A 20 -27.16 7.88 9.26
N ALA A 21 -27.27 8.04 10.59
CA ALA A 21 -26.27 8.72 11.40
C ALA A 21 -24.87 8.10 11.27
N ARG A 22 -24.77 6.76 11.10
CA ARG A 22 -23.48 6.07 10.86
C ARG A 22 -22.88 6.34 9.48
N LYS A 23 -23.71 6.64 8.47
CA LYS A 23 -23.28 6.80 7.07
C LYS A 23 -23.09 8.26 6.69
N THR A 24 -23.84 9.17 7.29
CA THR A 24 -23.82 10.58 6.92
C THR A 24 -22.78 11.35 7.71
N HIS A 25 -21.76 11.84 7.02
CA HIS A 25 -20.84 12.83 7.56
C HIS A 25 -21.39 14.22 7.30
N TYR A 26 -22.07 14.80 8.29
CA TYR A 26 -22.54 16.17 8.21
C TYR A 26 -21.37 17.14 8.30
N LYS A 27 -21.34 18.13 7.40
CA LYS A 27 -20.34 19.20 7.38
C LYS A 27 -20.88 20.40 8.17
N TYR A 28 -20.71 20.38 9.49
CA TYR A 28 -21.07 21.52 10.33
C TYR A 28 -19.97 22.58 10.32
N ARG A 29 -20.36 23.86 10.45
CA ARG A 29 -19.43 24.94 10.70
C ARG A 29 -18.93 24.84 12.14
N LYS A 30 -17.67 25.22 12.38
CA LYS A 30 -17.08 25.21 13.73
C LYS A 30 -17.90 26.04 14.71
N ASP A 31 -18.37 27.20 14.27
CA ASP A 31 -19.20 28.12 15.05
C ASP A 31 -20.51 27.46 15.50
N SER A 32 -21.17 26.74 14.58
CA SER A 32 -22.42 26.02 14.90
C SER A 32 -22.21 24.88 15.89
N ILE A 33 -21.06 24.19 15.81
CA ILE A 33 -20.70 23.14 16.78
C ILE A 33 -20.38 23.78 18.14
N ALA A 34 -19.61 24.87 18.15
CA ALA A 34 -19.28 25.61 19.36
C ALA A 34 -20.54 26.07 20.10
N ASP A 35 -21.47 26.70 19.38
CA ASP A 35 -22.78 27.12 19.90
C ASP A 35 -23.56 25.93 20.50
N TYR A 36 -23.57 24.78 19.80
CA TYR A 36 -24.26 23.58 20.28
C TYR A 36 -23.64 23.04 21.58
N LEU A 37 -22.31 22.95 21.64
CA LEU A 37 -21.57 22.44 22.80
C LEU A 37 -21.76 23.34 24.02
N GLU A 38 -21.68 24.65 23.84
CA GLU A 38 -21.78 25.61 24.94
C GLU A 38 -23.22 25.72 25.45
N ARG A 39 -24.20 25.87 24.55
CA ARG A 39 -25.59 26.14 24.96
C ARG A 39 -26.33 24.91 25.48
N LEU A 40 -26.10 23.74 24.90
CA LEU A 40 -26.88 22.54 25.23
C LEU A 40 -26.15 21.60 26.18
N LEU A 41 -24.81 21.54 26.10
CA LEU A 41 -24.01 20.61 26.89
C LEU A 41 -23.14 21.31 27.94
N GLY A 42 -23.03 22.64 27.90
CA GLY A 42 -22.17 23.40 28.83
C GLY A 42 -20.69 23.08 28.68
N ILE A 43 -20.25 22.56 27.52
CA ILE A 43 -18.86 22.20 27.25
C ILE A 43 -18.16 23.38 26.60
N ASP A 44 -17.00 23.75 27.12
CA ASP A 44 -16.15 24.80 26.57
C ASP A 44 -15.67 24.45 25.15
N SER A 45 -15.91 25.34 24.19
CA SER A 45 -15.63 25.10 22.77
C SER A 45 -14.27 25.63 22.30
N ARG A 46 -13.48 26.27 23.18
CA ARG A 46 -12.18 26.89 22.84
C ARG A 46 -11.24 25.95 22.04
N PHE A 47 -11.25 24.66 22.37
CA PHE A 47 -10.44 23.65 21.69
C PHE A 47 -10.74 23.50 20.18
N LEU A 48 -11.94 23.88 19.70
CA LEU A 48 -12.29 23.82 18.28
C LEU A 48 -11.53 24.85 17.44
N PHE A 49 -11.12 25.94 18.08
CA PHE A 49 -10.46 27.09 17.45
C PHE A 49 -8.97 27.14 17.72
N GLU A 50 -8.47 26.33 18.65
CA GLU A 50 -7.04 26.17 18.88
C GLU A 50 -6.32 25.64 17.63
N ASN A 51 -5.42 26.46 17.09
CA ASN A 51 -4.52 26.06 16.02
C ASN A 51 -3.19 25.53 16.59
N ASN A 52 -3.27 24.70 17.63
CA ASN A 52 -2.13 24.06 18.28
C ASN A 52 -1.61 22.86 17.45
N LYS A 53 -1.56 23.02 16.12
CA LYS A 53 -0.92 22.03 15.26
C LYS A 53 0.58 22.20 15.42
N THR A 54 1.17 21.44 16.34
CA THR A 54 2.62 21.32 16.42
C THR A 54 3.13 20.81 15.07
N PRO A 55 4.03 21.54 14.39
CA PRO A 55 4.63 21.02 13.17
C PRO A 55 5.35 19.72 13.50
N LEU A 56 5.19 18.70 12.65
CA LEU A 56 5.87 17.42 12.84
C LEU A 56 7.38 17.64 12.86
N SER A 57 8.07 16.90 13.72
CA SER A 57 9.53 16.88 13.71
C SER A 57 10.03 16.37 12.35
N PRO A 58 11.17 16.86 11.83
CA PRO A 58 11.79 16.34 10.62
C PRO A 58 11.96 14.81 10.62
N GLU A 59 12.22 14.23 11.79
CA GLU A 59 12.35 12.78 11.95
C GLU A 59 11.03 12.04 11.75
N GLU A 60 9.93 12.57 12.31
CA GLU A 60 8.59 12.02 12.15
C GLU A 60 8.12 12.10 10.70
N ILE A 61 8.45 13.21 10.01
CA ILE A 61 8.17 13.38 8.58
C ILE A 61 8.89 12.28 7.79
N LYS A 62 10.18 12.06 8.06
CA LYS A 62 10.98 11.03 7.39
C LYS A 62 10.42 9.62 7.62
N GLN A 63 10.05 9.31 8.85
CA GLN A 63 9.42 8.02 9.20
C GLN A 63 8.08 7.84 8.49
N SER A 64 7.23 8.87 8.50
CA SER A 64 5.93 8.88 7.84
C SER A 64 6.05 8.66 6.34
N GLN A 65 6.98 9.36 5.68
CA GLN A 65 7.26 9.19 4.25
C GLN A 65 7.76 7.78 3.92
N SER A 66 8.67 7.23 4.76
CA SER A 66 9.16 5.85 4.59
C SER A 66 8.03 4.83 4.70
N LYS A 67 7.18 4.97 5.73
CA LYS A 67 6.00 4.11 5.93
C LYS A 67 5.02 4.23 4.77
N ALA A 68 4.76 5.44 4.28
CA ALA A 68 3.89 5.67 3.12
C ALA A 68 4.44 5.01 1.85
N ALA A 69 5.76 5.08 1.62
CA ALA A 69 6.40 4.42 0.49
C ALA A 69 6.29 2.89 0.58
N GLN A 70 6.54 2.31 1.75
CA GLN A 70 6.38 0.87 1.99
C GLN A 70 4.93 0.42 1.78
N ASN A 71 3.97 1.15 2.35
CA ASN A 71 2.54 0.85 2.18
C ASN A 71 2.14 0.91 0.70
N THR A 72 2.61 1.92 -0.04
CA THR A 72 2.31 2.05 -1.47
C THR A 72 2.89 0.88 -2.27
N ALA A 73 4.14 0.49 -1.98
CA ALA A 73 4.77 -0.66 -2.62
C ALA A 73 4.01 -1.96 -2.32
N GLN A 74 3.59 -2.16 -1.07
CA GLN A 74 2.79 -3.32 -0.66
C GLN A 74 1.41 -3.34 -1.32
N THR A 75 0.72 -2.20 -1.38
CA THR A 75 -0.59 -2.09 -2.05
C THR A 75 -0.47 -2.42 -3.54
N ARG A 76 0.55 -1.89 -4.24
CA ARG A 76 0.80 -2.20 -5.64
C ARG A 76 1.13 -3.69 -5.86
N ARG A 77 1.91 -4.28 -4.95
CA ARG A 77 2.20 -5.73 -4.96
C ARG A 77 0.92 -6.54 -4.83
N LYS A 78 0.11 -6.27 -3.81
CA LYS A 78 -1.18 -6.95 -3.56
C LYS A 78 -2.14 -6.80 -4.74
N GLN A 79 -2.26 -5.59 -5.29
CA GLN A 79 -3.09 -5.35 -6.47
C GLN A 79 -2.65 -6.20 -7.67
N THR A 80 -1.33 -6.29 -7.92
CA THR A 80 -0.80 -7.12 -9.01
C THR A 80 -1.08 -8.60 -8.76
N LEU A 81 -0.89 -9.08 -7.53
CA LEU A 81 -1.16 -10.45 -7.14
C LEU A 81 -2.64 -10.80 -7.32
N ASN A 82 -3.54 -9.93 -6.87
CA ASN A 82 -4.99 -10.12 -7.01
C ASN A 82 -5.40 -10.22 -8.49
N GLN A 83 -4.85 -9.38 -9.37
CA GLN A 83 -5.08 -9.46 -10.82
C GLN A 83 -4.65 -10.82 -11.40
N LEU A 84 -3.50 -11.34 -10.96
CA LEU A 84 -3.02 -12.66 -11.39
C LEU A 84 -3.91 -13.79 -10.85
N LEU A 85 -4.36 -13.71 -9.59
CA LEU A 85 -5.28 -14.69 -9.02
C LEU A 85 -6.64 -14.67 -9.72
N GLU A 86 -7.16 -13.49 -10.06
CA GLU A 86 -8.41 -13.35 -10.82
C GLU A 86 -8.29 -13.98 -12.22
N ALA A 87 -7.20 -13.73 -12.95
CA ALA A 87 -6.94 -14.36 -14.23
C ALA A 87 -6.87 -15.89 -14.11
N VAL A 88 -6.23 -16.36 -13.05
CA VAL A 88 -6.13 -17.79 -12.73
C VAL A 88 -7.50 -18.40 -12.39
N LYS A 89 -8.37 -17.68 -11.66
CA LYS A 89 -9.75 -18.13 -11.37
C LYS A 89 -10.56 -18.28 -12.67
N LYS A 90 -10.50 -17.28 -13.54
CA LYS A 90 -11.17 -17.31 -14.86
C LYS A 90 -10.71 -18.51 -15.71
N LEU A 91 -9.43 -18.86 -15.69
CA LEU A 91 -8.92 -20.04 -16.41
C LEU A 91 -9.46 -21.35 -15.85
N VAL A 92 -9.55 -21.46 -14.52
CA VAL A 92 -10.11 -22.66 -13.86
C VAL A 92 -11.61 -22.78 -14.15
N GLU A 93 -12.36 -21.68 -14.10
CA GLU A 93 -13.78 -21.65 -14.46
C GLU A 93 -14.02 -22.06 -15.93
N ALA A 94 -13.11 -21.69 -16.83
CA ALA A 94 -13.12 -22.11 -18.23
C ALA A 94 -12.63 -23.56 -18.46
N GLY A 95 -12.19 -24.27 -17.41
CA GLY A 95 -11.61 -25.62 -17.53
C GLY A 95 -10.26 -25.69 -18.23
N LEU A 96 -9.60 -24.54 -18.45
CA LEU A 96 -8.31 -24.44 -19.12
C LEU A 96 -7.15 -24.56 -18.13
N LYS A 97 -6.02 -25.11 -18.59
CA LYS A 97 -4.81 -25.20 -17.77
C LYS A 97 -4.22 -23.80 -17.55
N ALA A 98 -4.05 -23.44 -16.27
CA ALA A 98 -3.44 -22.19 -15.85
C ALA A 98 -1.91 -22.20 -16.10
N THR A 99 -1.50 -21.90 -17.32
CA THR A 99 -0.08 -21.78 -17.70
C THR A 99 0.41 -20.34 -17.52
N GLN A 100 1.72 -20.16 -17.33
CA GLN A 100 2.29 -18.82 -17.10
C GLN A 100 2.01 -17.83 -18.25
N VAL A 101 1.93 -18.33 -19.49
CA VAL A 101 1.67 -17.52 -20.69
C VAL A 101 0.21 -17.09 -20.74
N THR A 102 -0.73 -18.03 -20.58
CA THR A 102 -2.17 -17.72 -20.59
C THR A 102 -2.58 -16.78 -19.46
N ILE A 103 -1.98 -16.93 -18.27
CA ILE A 103 -2.19 -16.01 -17.15
C ILE A 103 -1.66 -14.62 -17.47
N ALA A 104 -0.48 -14.52 -18.10
CA ALA A 104 0.13 -13.25 -18.48
C ALA A 104 -0.76 -12.49 -19.48
N GLU A 105 -1.27 -13.19 -20.49
CA GLU A 105 -2.18 -12.66 -21.51
C GLU A 105 -3.49 -12.16 -20.89
N LEU A 106 -4.15 -12.97 -20.06
CA LEU A 106 -5.42 -12.59 -19.44
C LEU A 106 -5.28 -11.46 -18.43
N ALA A 107 -4.19 -11.39 -17.68
CA ALA A 107 -3.95 -10.33 -16.72
C ALA A 107 -3.37 -9.05 -17.36
N GLY A 108 -2.99 -9.09 -18.64
CA GLY A 108 -2.32 -7.98 -19.33
C GLY A 108 -0.96 -7.65 -18.72
N LYS A 109 -0.20 -8.66 -18.29
CA LYS A 109 1.12 -8.50 -17.66
C LYS A 109 2.19 -9.25 -18.43
N SER A 110 3.45 -8.86 -18.22
CA SER A 110 4.58 -9.61 -18.80
C SER A 110 4.77 -10.96 -18.11
N VAL A 111 5.23 -11.96 -18.87
CA VAL A 111 5.56 -13.30 -18.34
C VAL A 111 6.57 -13.22 -17.18
N ARG A 112 7.51 -12.27 -17.23
CA ARG A 112 8.47 -12.02 -16.13
C ARG A 112 7.76 -11.66 -14.82
N THR A 113 6.69 -10.86 -14.89
CA THR A 113 5.90 -10.47 -13.71
C THR A 113 5.19 -11.67 -13.12
N VAL A 114 4.61 -12.53 -13.96
CA VAL A 114 3.96 -13.77 -13.53
C VAL A 114 4.99 -14.69 -12.85
N LYS A 115 6.16 -14.88 -13.45
CA LYS A 115 7.26 -15.68 -12.87
C LYS A 115 7.69 -15.16 -11.49
N ARG A 116 7.78 -13.84 -11.33
CA ARG A 116 8.15 -13.22 -10.05
C ARG A 116 7.14 -13.55 -8.93
N TYR A 117 5.86 -13.59 -9.25
CA TYR A 117 4.79 -13.88 -8.28
C TYR A 117 4.35 -15.35 -8.28
N TRP A 118 5.05 -16.22 -9.00
CA TRP A 118 4.61 -17.60 -9.21
C TRP A 118 4.54 -18.41 -7.92
N SER A 119 5.51 -18.22 -7.01
CA SER A 119 5.50 -18.87 -5.70
C SER A 119 4.28 -18.49 -4.87
N GLU A 120 3.89 -17.21 -4.89
CA GLU A 120 2.74 -16.69 -4.14
C GLU A 120 1.43 -17.26 -4.71
N ILE A 121 1.29 -17.28 -6.03
CA ILE A 121 0.11 -17.85 -6.72
C ILE A 121 -0.04 -19.35 -6.45
N THR A 122 1.08 -20.08 -6.37
CA THR A 122 1.08 -21.53 -6.13
C THR A 122 0.71 -21.87 -4.69
N GLN A 123 1.15 -21.05 -3.73
CA GLN A 123 0.86 -21.22 -2.29
C GLN A 123 -0.61 -20.98 -1.96
N ASP A 124 -1.22 -19.93 -2.51
CA ASP A 124 -2.64 -19.59 -2.26
C ASP A 124 -3.63 -20.64 -2.78
N LYS A 125 -3.19 -21.51 -3.70
CA LYS A 125 -4.09 -22.47 -4.34
C LYS A 125 -4.17 -23.83 -3.68
N GLY A 126 -3.26 -24.23 -2.79
CA GLY A 126 -3.26 -25.57 -2.16
C GLY A 126 -3.33 -26.80 -3.11
N VAL A 127 -3.33 -26.59 -4.43
CA VAL A 127 -3.80 -27.57 -5.44
C VAL A 127 -2.93 -27.59 -6.70
N ILE A 128 -1.93 -26.71 -6.84
CA ILE A 128 -0.98 -26.81 -7.96
C ILE A 128 0.18 -27.71 -7.52
N SER A 129 0.02 -29.02 -7.71
CA SER A 129 1.04 -30.03 -7.44
C SER A 129 2.31 -29.77 -8.27
N PHE A 130 3.46 -29.97 -7.63
CA PHE A 130 4.84 -29.65 -8.05
C PHE A 130 5.34 -30.31 -9.36
N THR A 131 4.51 -31.00 -10.13
CA THR A 131 4.96 -32.00 -11.10
C THR A 131 5.16 -31.55 -12.55
N SER A 132 5.15 -30.25 -12.90
CA SER A 132 5.34 -29.89 -14.33
C SER A 132 6.19 -28.65 -14.66
N ILE A 133 6.93 -28.04 -13.73
CA ILE A 133 7.80 -26.92 -14.09
C ILE A 133 9.11 -27.04 -13.32
N TYR A 134 10.21 -27.22 -14.05
CA TYR A 134 11.59 -27.10 -13.59
C TYR A 134 11.71 -26.04 -12.48
N SER A 135 12.06 -26.50 -11.27
CA SER A 135 12.37 -25.65 -10.13
C SER A 135 13.87 -25.37 -10.13
N PRO A 136 14.33 -24.18 -10.56
CA PRO A 136 15.73 -23.82 -10.36
C PRO A 136 16.04 -23.82 -8.85
N PRO A 137 17.21 -24.32 -8.42
CA PRO A 137 17.53 -24.46 -7.01
C PRO A 137 17.49 -23.09 -6.32
N LEU A 138 16.80 -23.05 -5.17
CA LEU A 138 16.79 -21.89 -4.29
C LEU A 138 18.24 -21.61 -3.86
N ARG A 139 18.84 -20.53 -4.36
CA ARG A 139 20.04 -20.00 -3.72
C ARG A 139 19.63 -19.62 -2.31
N LYS A 140 20.26 -20.27 -1.32
CA LYS A 140 20.23 -19.83 0.06
C LYS A 140 20.69 -18.37 0.05
N VAL A 141 19.79 -17.43 0.33
CA VAL A 141 20.18 -16.04 0.55
C VAL A 141 20.96 -16.07 1.86
N ALA A 142 22.29 -16.02 1.76
CA ALA A 142 23.13 -15.81 2.93
C ALA A 142 22.68 -14.51 3.61
N PRO A 143 22.68 -14.45 4.96
CA PRO A 143 22.44 -13.20 5.65
C PRO A 143 23.42 -12.16 5.11
N SER A 144 22.86 -10.98 4.80
CA SER A 144 23.55 -9.83 4.23
C SER A 144 24.88 -9.57 4.92
N CYS A 145 25.98 -9.84 4.24
CA CYS A 145 27.23 -9.12 4.51
C CYS A 145 27.04 -7.69 4.02
N CYS A 146 26.63 -6.82 4.94
CA CYS A 146 26.88 -5.39 4.82
C CYS A 146 28.40 -5.18 4.87
N SER A 147 29.04 -5.24 3.72
CA SER A 147 30.33 -4.59 3.49
C SER A 147 30.13 -3.64 2.33
N PHE A 148 29.88 -2.38 2.68
CA PHE A 148 29.77 -1.26 1.77
C PHE A 148 31.16 -1.01 1.18
N ASP A 149 31.47 -1.69 0.07
CA ASP A 149 32.74 -1.53 -0.63
C ASP A 149 32.63 -0.34 -1.61
N ASN A 150 33.28 0.76 -1.23
CA ASN A 150 33.27 2.08 -1.88
C ASN A 150 34.04 2.10 -3.22
N SER A 151 33.73 1.19 -4.15
CA SER A 151 34.45 1.10 -5.44
C SER A 151 33.72 1.76 -6.63
N TRP A 152 32.41 2.03 -6.52
CA TRP A 152 31.63 2.57 -7.64
C TRP A 152 31.52 4.10 -7.69
N CYS A 153 31.81 4.81 -6.59
CA CYS A 153 31.86 6.27 -6.58
C CYS A 153 33.13 6.85 -7.22
N PHE A 154 34.24 6.10 -7.30
CA PHE A 154 35.49 6.62 -7.86
C PHE A 154 35.51 6.62 -9.39
N ARG A 155 34.81 5.69 -10.05
CA ARG A 155 34.83 5.58 -11.53
C ARG A 155 33.98 6.63 -12.26
N VAL A 156 32.92 7.13 -11.64
CA VAL A 156 32.06 8.17 -12.26
C VAL A 156 32.59 9.57 -12.00
N LEU A 157 33.21 9.83 -10.83
CA LEU A 157 33.83 11.12 -10.51
C LEU A 157 35.20 11.33 -11.17
N CYS A 158 36.02 10.30 -11.40
CA CYS A 158 37.28 10.46 -12.12
C CYS A 158 37.12 10.80 -13.61
N ARG A 159 35.99 10.43 -14.25
CA ARG A 159 35.77 10.75 -15.67
C ARG A 159 35.36 12.22 -15.87
N TYR A 160 34.68 12.81 -14.89
CA TYR A 160 34.30 14.23 -14.93
C TYR A 160 35.42 15.18 -14.51
N LEU A 161 36.36 14.75 -13.66
CA LEU A 161 37.51 15.59 -13.27
C LEU A 161 38.63 15.59 -14.32
N LEU A 162 38.86 14.48 -15.04
CA LEU A 162 39.89 14.42 -16.10
C LEU A 162 39.53 15.25 -17.34
N LEU A 163 38.23 15.43 -17.62
CA LEU A 163 37.76 16.30 -18.71
C LEU A 163 37.86 17.81 -18.40
N ARG A 164 38.19 18.18 -17.15
CA ARG A 164 38.32 19.59 -16.73
C ARG A 164 39.77 20.06 -16.55
N ILE A 165 40.75 19.17 -16.61
CA ILE A 165 42.17 19.47 -16.42
C ILE A 165 42.94 19.56 -17.76
N VAL A 166 42.47 18.89 -18.81
CA VAL A 166 43.08 19.04 -20.15
C VAL A 166 42.25 20.07 -20.94
N GLY A 167 42.62 21.34 -20.80
CA GLY A 167 42.10 22.41 -21.64
C GLY A 167 42.39 22.13 -23.12
N VAL A 168 41.39 21.64 -23.85
CA VAL A 168 41.43 21.59 -25.31
C VAL A 168 40.33 22.51 -25.83
N ARG A 169 40.79 23.70 -26.17
CA ARG A 169 40.16 24.73 -26.98
C ARG A 169 39.85 24.11 -28.35
N TRP A 170 38.58 23.96 -28.71
CA TRP A 170 38.20 23.72 -30.10
C TRP A 170 37.65 25.02 -30.67
N ALA A 171 38.43 25.56 -31.60
CA ALA A 171 38.04 26.62 -32.52
C ALA A 171 37.13 26.03 -33.61
N GLU A 172 36.20 26.88 -34.05
CA GLU A 172 35.42 26.91 -35.32
C GLU A 172 34.91 25.59 -35.91
#